data_AF-A0A955DP39-F1
#
_entry.id   AF-A0A955DP39-F1
#
_cell.length_a   1.000
_cell.length_b   1.000
_cell.length_c   1.000
_cell.angle_alpha   90.00
_cell.angle_beta   90.00
_cell.angle_gamma   90.00
#
_symmetry.space_group_name_H-M   'P 1'
#
loop_
_entity.id
_entity.type
_entity.pdbx_description
1 polymer ?
#
loop_
_entity_poly.entity_id
_entity_poly.type
_entity_poly.pdbx_seq_one_letter_code
_entity_poly.pdbx_strand_id
1 'polypeptide(L)'
;MAKVLVAMSGGVDSSVAAALLQRDGHEVVGVFMRLGSPGETLDELTPFDSAGVTCDPSKIKIGHQGCCSINDAADARMVSAKLDIPFYVCNFKKDFGKIIDYFVGEYNDGRTPNPCVRCNDWLKFGKLHEYAKQIDADFVASGHYARLDHADPDHPKLLRGVDHSKDQSYVLFGAPRERLREMMLPIGAYEKTVVREMAEEFDLPVFNKPDSQEICFVPDNDYAGLVKRRTPDAVKPGVIVDERGTALGEHPGHQHYTVGQRRGIGVA
;
A
#
# COMPACT_ATOMS: atom_id res chain seq x y z
N MET A 1 15.50 6.41 23.56
CA MET A 1 14.20 6.84 23.02
C MET A 1 14.46 7.55 21.71
N ALA A 2 13.64 7.31 20.70
CA ALA A 2 13.81 7.87 19.36
C ALA A 2 12.45 8.37 18.85
N LYS A 3 12.46 9.33 17.92
CA LYS A 3 11.27 9.82 17.24
C LYS A 3 10.97 8.95 16.03
N VAL A 4 9.77 8.37 15.97
CA VAL A 4 9.40 7.36 14.99
C VAL A 4 8.16 7.80 14.22
N LEU A 5 8.31 7.92 12.90
CA LEU A 5 7.20 8.18 11.99
C LEU A 5 6.56 6.86 11.57
N VAL A 6 5.31 6.61 11.96
CA VAL A 6 4.59 5.37 11.66
C VAL A 6 3.66 5.57 10.47
N ALA A 7 3.87 4.82 9.39
CA ALA A 7 2.94 4.75 8.27
C ALA A 7 1.65 4.04 8.69
N MET A 8 0.59 4.82 8.93
CA MET A 8 -0.71 4.34 9.38
C MET A 8 -1.67 4.25 8.20
N SER A 9 -2.08 3.03 7.85
CA SER A 9 -3.03 2.78 6.75
C SER A 9 -4.49 2.73 7.21
N GLY A 10 -4.75 2.94 8.50
CA GLY A 10 -6.08 2.73 9.10
C GLY A 10 -6.45 1.27 9.30
N GLY A 11 -5.48 0.34 9.16
CA GLY A 11 -5.65 -1.09 9.43
C GLY A 11 -5.11 -1.48 10.80
N VAL A 12 -5.46 -2.69 11.26
CA VAL A 12 -5.02 -3.26 12.54
C VAL A 12 -3.51 -3.24 12.69
N ASP A 13 -2.80 -3.71 11.66
CA ASP A 13 -1.35 -3.95 11.70
C ASP A 13 -0.54 -2.67 11.97
N SER A 14 -0.86 -1.59 11.26
CA SER A 14 -0.19 -0.30 11.49
C SER A 14 -0.55 0.33 12.83
N SER A 15 -1.77 0.08 13.32
CA SER A 15 -2.26 0.61 14.59
C SER A 15 -1.57 -0.06 15.78
N VAL A 16 -1.44 -1.39 15.73
CA VAL A 16 -0.69 -2.14 16.75
C VAL A 16 0.80 -1.82 16.68
N ALA A 17 1.37 -1.64 15.48
CA ALA A 17 2.75 -1.18 15.36
C ALA A 17 2.99 0.16 16.07
N ALA A 18 2.08 1.13 15.93
CA ALA A 18 2.17 2.41 16.63
C ALA A 18 2.04 2.24 18.16
N ALA A 19 1.07 1.44 18.61
CA ALA A 19 0.84 1.19 20.04
C ALA A 19 2.04 0.50 20.71
N LEU A 20 2.67 -0.48 20.03
CA LEU A 20 3.88 -1.15 20.51
C LEU A 20 5.03 -0.16 20.68
N LEU A 21 5.29 0.67 19.66
CA LEU A 21 6.37 1.67 19.73
C LEU A 21 6.14 2.69 20.83
N GLN A 22 4.89 3.12 21.03
CA GLN A 22 4.55 4.02 22.14
C GLN A 22 4.77 3.34 23.49
N ARG A 23 4.33 2.09 23.65
CA ARG A 23 4.54 1.30 24.87
C ARG A 23 6.03 1.12 25.17
N ASP A 24 6.86 0.98 24.14
CA ASP A 24 8.31 0.87 24.26
C ASP A 24 9.02 2.23 24.55
N GLY A 25 8.24 3.31 24.68
CA GLY A 25 8.71 4.63 25.11
C GLY A 25 9.25 5.52 23.98
N HIS A 26 8.91 5.24 22.72
CA HIS A 26 9.27 6.10 21.60
C HIS A 26 8.35 7.32 21.50
N GLU A 27 8.87 8.43 20.95
CA GLU A 27 8.03 9.53 20.49
C GLU A 27 7.43 9.13 19.14
N VAL A 28 6.16 8.77 19.14
CA VAL A 28 5.47 8.25 17.96
C VAL A 28 4.71 9.36 17.25
N VAL A 29 4.88 9.46 15.93
CA VAL A 29 4.10 10.33 15.05
C VAL A 29 3.42 9.47 14.00
N GLY A 30 2.09 9.52 13.93
CA GLY A 30 1.31 8.85 12.91
C GLY A 30 1.28 9.64 11.59
N VAL A 31 1.36 8.94 10.47
CA VAL A 31 1.16 9.55 9.15
C VAL A 31 0.33 8.67 8.24
N PHE A 32 -0.68 9.28 7.62
CA PHE A 32 -1.48 8.65 6.58
C PHE A 32 -1.06 9.17 5.21
N MET A 33 -0.79 8.27 4.28
CA MET A 33 -0.43 8.61 2.91
C MET A 33 -1.68 8.67 2.04
N ARG A 34 -2.04 9.85 1.56
CA ARG A 34 -3.09 10.01 0.56
C ARG A 34 -2.51 9.74 -0.82
N LEU A 35 -2.90 8.61 -1.42
CA LEU A 35 -2.35 8.11 -2.69
C LEU A 35 -3.23 8.45 -3.91
N GLY A 36 -4.49 8.83 -3.67
CA GLY A 36 -5.48 9.14 -4.70
C GLY A 36 -6.07 7.87 -5.33
N SER A 37 -7.34 7.59 -5.05
CA SER A 37 -8.04 6.46 -5.68
C SER A 37 -8.50 6.80 -7.09
N PRO A 38 -8.58 5.82 -8.02
CA PRO A 38 -9.37 5.97 -9.24
C PRO A 38 -10.83 6.29 -8.85
N GLY A 39 -11.29 7.51 -9.14
CA GLY A 39 -12.63 7.98 -8.77
C GLY A 39 -12.67 9.03 -7.65
N GLU A 40 -11.55 9.35 -7.00
CA GLU A 40 -11.45 10.56 -6.17
C GLU A 40 -11.28 11.80 -7.06
N THR A 41 -12.40 12.33 -7.55
CA THR A 41 -12.50 13.63 -8.23
C THR A 41 -12.48 14.80 -7.24
N LEU A 42 -11.69 14.72 -6.17
CA LEU A 42 -11.49 15.91 -5.34
C LEU A 42 -10.74 17.00 -6.11
N ASP A 43 -9.94 16.63 -7.12
CA ASP A 43 -9.22 17.57 -7.98
C ASP A 43 -10.12 18.19 -9.08
N GLU A 44 -11.34 17.70 -9.30
CA GLU A 44 -12.32 18.35 -10.18
C GLU A 44 -13.24 19.31 -9.43
N LEU A 45 -13.17 19.31 -8.09
CA LEU A 45 -13.81 20.32 -7.25
C LEU A 45 -12.78 21.40 -6.92
N THR A 46 -12.87 22.51 -7.66
CA THR A 46 -12.19 23.81 -7.50
C THR A 46 -10.99 24.08 -8.43
N PRO A 47 -11.22 24.68 -9.61
CA PRO A 47 -10.41 25.84 -10.00
C PRO A 47 -10.54 26.87 -8.86
N PHE A 48 -9.42 27.40 -8.40
CA PHE A 48 -9.34 28.36 -7.30
C PHE A 48 -10.09 29.69 -7.57
N ASP A 49 -10.67 29.86 -8.77
CA ASP A 49 -11.19 31.13 -9.31
C ASP A 49 -12.64 31.06 -9.83
N SER A 50 -13.55 30.37 -9.15
CA SER A 50 -14.98 30.53 -9.46
C SER A 50 -15.82 30.69 -8.20
N ALA A 51 -16.13 31.95 -7.87
CA ALA A 51 -17.15 32.36 -6.93
C ALA A 51 -18.51 31.81 -7.37
N GLY A 52 -18.87 30.60 -6.93
CA GLY A 52 -20.15 29.99 -7.30
C GLY A 52 -20.32 28.51 -7.01
N VAL A 53 -19.41 27.83 -6.30
CA VAL A 53 -19.60 26.42 -5.95
C VAL A 53 -20.53 26.33 -4.75
N THR A 54 -21.72 25.76 -4.93
CA THR A 54 -22.64 25.44 -3.84
C THR A 54 -22.10 24.24 -3.05
N CYS A 55 -22.04 24.38 -1.72
CA CYS A 55 -21.67 23.32 -0.78
C CYS A 55 -22.81 22.29 -0.67
N ASP A 56 -23.08 21.53 -1.73
CA ASP A 56 -24.04 20.42 -1.69
C ASP A 56 -23.31 19.09 -1.47
N PRO A 57 -23.25 18.58 -0.23
CA PRO A 57 -22.56 17.33 0.10
C PRO A 57 -23.25 16.09 -0.48
N SER A 58 -24.46 16.20 -1.03
CA SER A 58 -25.22 15.06 -1.55
C SER A 58 -24.66 14.45 -2.84
N LYS A 59 -23.77 15.17 -3.55
CA LYS A 59 -23.16 14.72 -4.81
C LYS A 59 -21.88 13.91 -4.65
N ILE A 60 -21.32 13.83 -3.43
CA ILE A 60 -20.10 13.07 -3.16
C ILE A 60 -20.47 11.62 -2.86
N LYS A 61 -20.44 10.76 -3.89
CA LYS A 61 -20.49 9.30 -3.67
C LYS A 61 -19.13 8.84 -3.18
N ILE A 62 -18.98 8.69 -1.86
CA ILE A 62 -17.80 8.09 -1.24
C ILE A 62 -17.85 6.58 -1.53
N GLY A 63 -17.14 6.18 -2.59
CA GLY A 63 -16.98 4.77 -2.94
C GLY A 63 -16.11 4.03 -1.92
N HIS A 64 -16.55 2.84 -1.52
CA HIS A 64 -15.84 1.96 -0.61
C HIS A 64 -14.83 1.10 -1.39
N GLN A 65 -13.83 1.69 -2.06
CA GLN A 65 -12.95 0.92 -2.95
C GLN A 65 -11.50 1.41 -2.88
N GLY A 66 -10.64 0.62 -2.22
CA GLY A 66 -9.18 0.79 -2.19
C GLY A 66 -8.61 1.13 -0.80
N CYS A 67 -7.46 0.52 -0.48
CA CYS A 67 -6.58 0.93 0.62
C CYS A 67 -6.13 2.37 0.34
N CYS A 68 -6.37 3.28 1.28
CA CYS A 68 -6.19 4.75 1.19
C CYS A 68 -7.47 5.55 0.90
N SER A 69 -8.62 5.06 1.38
CA SER A 69 -9.90 5.78 1.34
C SER A 69 -10.01 6.87 2.43
N ILE A 70 -11.01 7.75 2.30
CA ILE A 70 -11.38 8.72 3.35
C ILE A 70 -11.67 8.01 4.68
N ASN A 71 -12.29 6.83 4.63
CA ASN A 71 -12.60 6.04 5.82
C ASN A 71 -11.32 5.50 6.49
N ASP A 72 -10.33 5.05 5.70
CA ASP A 72 -9.05 4.61 6.25
C ASP A 72 -8.27 5.76 6.93
N ALA A 73 -8.35 6.97 6.36
CA ALA A 73 -7.77 8.16 6.97
C ALA A 73 -8.48 8.51 8.29
N ALA A 74 -9.80 8.37 8.34
CA ALA A 74 -10.58 8.57 9.56
C ALA A 74 -10.23 7.54 10.63
N ASP A 75 -10.06 6.27 10.26
CA ASP A 75 -9.64 5.20 11.16
C ASP A 75 -8.23 5.46 11.72
N ALA A 76 -7.28 5.81 10.87
CA ALA A 76 -5.92 6.17 11.30
C ALA A 76 -5.92 7.37 12.26
N ARG A 77 -6.77 8.38 11.99
CA ARG A 77 -6.97 9.53 12.89
C ARG A 77 -7.55 9.12 14.23
N MET A 78 -8.57 8.25 14.25
CA MET A 78 -9.19 7.77 15.50
C MET A 78 -8.20 6.98 16.36
N VAL A 79 -7.43 6.09 15.74
CA VAL A 79 -6.36 5.35 16.41
C VAL A 79 -5.31 6.31 16.97
N SER A 80 -4.88 7.29 16.18
CA SER A 80 -3.87 8.26 16.62
C SER A 80 -4.36 9.08 17.82
N ALA A 81 -5.63 9.49 17.81
CA ALA A 81 -6.25 10.19 18.94
C ALA A 81 -6.37 9.30 20.18
N LYS A 82 -6.70 8.01 20.01
CA LYS A 82 -6.77 7.04 21.10
C LYS A 82 -5.41 6.81 21.76
N LEU A 83 -4.35 6.79 20.95
CA LEU A 83 -2.97 6.67 21.40
C LEU A 83 -2.38 8.01 21.86
N ASP A 84 -3.09 9.14 21.75
CA ASP A 84 -2.53 10.47 22.05
C ASP A 84 -1.20 10.77 21.31
N ILE A 85 -1.15 10.43 20.03
CA ILE A 85 0.00 10.70 19.15
C ILE A 85 -0.33 11.76 18.08
N PRO A 86 0.63 12.63 17.70
CA PRO A 86 0.45 13.53 16.57
C PRO A 86 0.15 12.75 15.29
N PHE A 87 -0.74 13.29 14.45
CA PHE A 87 -1.16 12.65 13.22
C PHE A 87 -1.14 13.62 12.03
N TYR A 88 -0.43 13.24 10.97
CA TYR A 88 -0.34 14.00 9.73
C TYR A 88 -0.96 13.24 8.56
N VAL A 89 -1.44 14.01 7.57
CA VAL A 89 -1.90 13.47 6.29
C VAL A 89 -0.99 14.04 5.20
N CYS A 90 -0.25 13.18 4.53
CA CYS A 90 0.68 13.55 3.46
C CYS A 90 0.09 13.18 2.10
N ASN A 91 0.03 14.15 1.18
CA ASN A 91 -0.41 13.90 -0.18
C ASN A 91 0.77 13.39 -1.03
N PHE A 92 0.71 12.11 -1.40
CA PHE A 92 1.69 11.46 -2.27
C PHE A 92 1.09 11.01 -3.61
N LYS A 93 -0.05 11.59 -4.02
CA LYS A 93 -0.75 11.22 -5.27
C LYS A 93 0.17 11.25 -6.49
N LYS A 94 1.04 12.27 -6.60
CA LYS A 94 1.97 12.41 -7.74
C LYS A 94 3.02 11.30 -7.76
N ASP A 95 3.61 10.98 -6.62
CA ASP A 95 4.63 9.92 -6.53
C ASP A 95 4.01 8.53 -6.69
N PHE A 96 2.80 8.34 -6.18
CA PHE A 96 2.05 7.11 -6.38
C PHE A 96 1.62 6.92 -7.85
N GLY A 97 1.30 8.01 -8.56
CA GLY A 97 1.03 7.99 -10.00
C GLY A 97 2.14 7.30 -10.80
N LYS A 98 3.41 7.51 -10.43
CA LYS A 98 4.55 6.83 -11.08
C LYS A 98 4.52 5.31 -10.92
N ILE A 99 3.98 4.81 -9.81
CA ILE A 99 3.84 3.36 -9.57
C ILE A 99 2.73 2.80 -10.47
N ILE A 100 1.65 3.56 -10.67
CA ILE A 100 0.58 3.20 -11.61
C ILE A 100 1.12 3.21 -13.04
N ASP A 101 1.89 4.23 -13.43
CA ASP A 101 2.49 4.32 -14.76
C ASP A 101 3.46 3.15 -15.02
N TYR A 102 4.30 2.81 -14.03
CA TYR A 102 5.14 1.60 -14.07
C TYR A 102 4.29 0.34 -14.26
N PHE A 103 3.24 0.17 -13.45
CA PHE A 103 2.37 -1.00 -13.52
C PHE A 103 1.74 -1.16 -14.91
N VAL A 104 1.22 -0.08 -15.48
CA VAL A 104 0.61 -0.08 -16.82
C VAL A 104 1.66 -0.36 -17.91
N GLY A 105 2.83 0.27 -17.81
CA GLY A 105 3.94 0.06 -18.76
C GLY A 105 4.41 -1.40 -18.80
N GLU A 106 4.59 -2.02 -17.65
CA GLU A 106 5.02 -3.42 -17.55
C GLU A 106 4.01 -4.39 -18.19
N TYR A 107 2.70 -4.16 -17.99
CA TYR A 107 1.67 -4.95 -18.67
C TYR A 107 1.68 -4.76 -20.18
N ASN A 108 1.88 -3.52 -20.65
CA ASN A 108 1.97 -3.25 -22.08
C ASN A 108 3.17 -3.94 -22.73
N ASP A 109 4.27 -4.12 -21.99
CA ASP A 109 5.42 -4.89 -22.44
C ASP A 109 5.29 -6.41 -22.23
N GLY A 110 4.13 -6.91 -21.83
CA GLY A 110 3.86 -8.34 -21.67
C GLY A 110 4.43 -8.95 -20.39
N ARG A 111 4.70 -8.14 -19.36
CA ARG A 111 5.17 -8.60 -18.04
C ARG A 111 4.06 -8.51 -17.01
N THR A 112 4.20 -9.25 -15.90
CA THR A 112 3.29 -9.19 -14.75
C THR A 112 3.99 -8.47 -13.58
N PRO A 113 3.75 -7.16 -13.39
CA PRO A 113 4.43 -6.39 -12.36
C PRO A 113 3.89 -6.64 -10.95
N ASN A 114 4.75 -6.44 -9.94
CA ASN A 114 4.34 -6.32 -8.55
C ASN A 114 4.44 -4.85 -8.08
N PRO A 115 3.33 -4.11 -8.00
CA PRO A 115 3.37 -2.69 -7.62
C PRO A 115 3.65 -2.48 -6.12
N CYS A 116 3.41 -3.48 -5.27
CA CYS A 116 3.66 -3.37 -3.83
C CYS A 116 5.15 -3.27 -3.52
N VAL A 117 5.99 -3.99 -4.27
CA VAL A 117 7.47 -3.87 -4.18
C VAL A 117 7.91 -2.43 -4.46
N ARG A 118 7.41 -1.83 -5.55
CA ARG A 118 7.73 -0.43 -5.91
C ARG A 118 7.15 0.59 -4.95
N CYS A 119 5.98 0.32 -4.37
CA CYS A 119 5.40 1.17 -3.34
C CYS A 119 6.27 1.20 -2.07
N ASN A 120 6.77 0.04 -1.62
CA ASN A 120 7.65 0.02 -0.46
C ASN A 120 9.00 0.70 -0.74
N ASP A 121 9.61 0.42 -1.89
CA ASP A 121 10.88 1.01 -2.34
C ASP A 121 10.76 2.54 -2.54
N TRP A 122 9.95 3.00 -3.49
CA TRP A 122 9.93 4.40 -3.91
C TRP A 122 9.14 5.31 -2.97
N LEU A 123 8.10 4.77 -2.33
CA LEU A 123 7.16 5.57 -1.55
C LEU A 123 7.37 5.43 -0.04
N LYS A 124 7.16 4.25 0.55
CA LYS A 124 7.22 4.09 2.02
C LYS A 124 8.62 4.28 2.59
N PHE A 125 9.64 3.72 1.93
CA PHE A 125 11.04 3.82 2.37
C PHE A 125 11.90 4.74 1.49
N GLY A 126 11.26 5.37 0.49
CA GLY A 126 11.79 6.49 -0.28
C GLY A 126 11.18 7.81 0.18
N LYS A 127 10.10 8.25 -0.47
CA LYS A 127 9.48 9.58 -0.25
C LYS A 127 9.02 9.84 1.18
N LEU A 128 8.38 8.87 1.82
CA LEU A 128 7.94 9.02 3.21
C LEU A 128 9.13 9.13 4.17
N HIS A 129 10.23 8.46 3.85
CA HIS A 129 11.47 8.58 4.61
C HIS A 129 12.12 9.95 4.44
N GLU A 130 12.10 10.54 3.24
CA GLU A 130 12.50 11.95 3.05
C GLU A 130 11.66 12.90 3.92
N TYR A 131 10.34 12.67 4.00
CA TYR A 131 9.45 13.44 4.87
C TYR A 131 9.77 13.23 6.36
N ALA A 132 10.08 12.00 6.78
CA ALA A 132 10.49 11.70 8.15
C ALA A 132 11.69 12.56 8.59
N LYS A 133 12.69 12.73 7.71
CA LYS A 133 13.85 13.59 7.95
C LYS A 133 13.50 15.07 8.09
N GLN A 134 12.45 15.55 7.42
CA GLN A 134 12.01 16.94 7.50
C GLN A 134 11.31 17.28 8.83
N ILE A 135 10.81 16.26 9.54
CA ILE A 135 10.17 16.41 10.86
C ILE A 135 11.06 15.89 12.00
N ASP A 136 12.36 15.71 11.73
CA ASP A 136 13.37 15.21 12.66
C ASP A 136 13.05 13.83 13.25
N ALA A 137 12.37 12.96 12.50
CA ALA A 137 12.17 11.57 12.90
C ALA A 137 13.39 10.72 12.58
N ASP A 138 13.84 9.93 13.57
CA ASP A 138 14.99 9.03 13.48
C ASP A 138 14.68 7.78 12.65
N PHE A 139 13.43 7.29 12.74
CA PHE A 139 13.00 6.04 12.10
C PHE A 139 11.66 6.16 11.39
N VAL A 140 11.48 5.32 10.36
CA VAL A 140 10.19 5.07 9.72
C VAL A 140 9.71 3.67 10.08
N ALA A 141 8.51 3.60 10.65
CA ALA A 141 7.88 2.35 11.01
C ALA A 141 6.67 2.02 10.13
N SER A 142 6.39 0.73 10.01
CA SER A 142 5.19 0.23 9.33
C SER A 142 4.73 -1.09 9.92
N GLY A 143 3.45 -1.41 9.74
CA GLY A 143 2.87 -2.69 10.14
C GLY A 143 3.18 -3.83 9.16
N HIS A 144 4.42 -4.01 8.71
CA HIS A 144 4.78 -5.18 7.91
C HIS A 144 5.21 -6.36 8.78
N TYR A 145 4.79 -7.56 8.37
CA TYR A 145 5.22 -8.84 8.96
C TYR A 145 6.60 -9.25 8.43
N ALA A 146 7.63 -8.52 8.85
CA ALA A 146 9.02 -8.86 8.60
C ALA A 146 9.89 -8.31 9.73
N ARG A 147 11.11 -8.80 9.88
CA ARG A 147 11.99 -8.41 10.98
C ARG A 147 13.26 -7.75 10.45
N LEU A 148 13.84 -6.89 11.28
CA LEU A 148 15.15 -6.32 11.02
C LEU A 148 16.12 -6.83 12.08
N ASP A 149 17.29 -7.27 11.63
CA ASP A 149 18.42 -7.60 12.49
C ASP A 149 19.47 -6.49 12.34
N HIS A 150 19.67 -5.77 13.44
CA HIS A 150 20.64 -4.68 13.58
C HIS A 150 21.83 -5.08 14.46
N ALA A 151 22.06 -6.38 14.71
CA ALA A 151 23.17 -6.86 15.53
C ALA A 151 24.54 -6.41 14.99
N ASP A 152 24.66 -6.28 13.68
CA ASP A 152 25.77 -5.61 13.01
C ASP A 152 25.28 -4.26 12.45
N PRO A 153 25.65 -3.12 13.07
CA PRO A 153 25.26 -1.80 12.59
C PRO A 153 25.69 -1.54 11.15
N ASP A 154 26.80 -2.16 10.71
CA ASP A 154 27.31 -1.98 9.35
C ASP A 154 26.57 -2.83 8.32
N HIS A 155 25.96 -3.93 8.77
CA HIS A 155 25.32 -4.91 7.92
C HIS A 155 23.91 -5.25 8.40
N PRO A 156 22.95 -4.29 8.38
CA PRO A 156 21.57 -4.58 8.72
C PRO A 156 21.01 -5.65 7.77
N LYS A 157 20.17 -6.53 8.30
CA LYS A 157 19.54 -7.62 7.56
C LYS A 157 18.03 -7.54 7.66
N LEU A 158 17.37 -7.76 6.53
CA LEU A 158 15.94 -8.02 6.47
C LEU A 158 15.73 -9.53 6.66
N LEU A 159 14.96 -9.88 7.68
CA LEU A 159 14.60 -11.25 8.03
C LEU A 159 13.11 -11.47 7.81
N ARG A 160 12.72 -12.74 7.63
CA ARG A 160 11.32 -13.12 7.60
C ARG A 160 10.61 -12.82 8.93
N GLY A 161 9.34 -12.49 8.84
CA GLY A 161 8.43 -12.48 9.98
C GLY A 161 8.38 -13.86 10.65
N VAL A 162 8.05 -13.90 11.94
CA VAL A 162 7.90 -15.18 12.66
C VAL A 162 6.73 -16.01 12.09
N ASP A 163 5.66 -15.32 11.68
CA ASP A 163 4.53 -15.91 10.97
C ASP A 163 4.85 -16.04 9.48
N HIS A 164 5.31 -17.22 9.09
CA HIS A 164 5.64 -17.53 7.71
C HIS A 164 4.45 -17.45 6.75
N SER A 165 3.20 -17.59 7.24
CA SER A 165 2.00 -17.49 6.41
C SER A 165 1.64 -16.05 6.07
N LYS A 166 2.16 -15.10 6.85
CA LYS A 166 1.92 -13.66 6.68
C LYS A 166 3.20 -12.88 6.35
N ASP A 167 4.35 -13.55 6.23
CA ASP A 167 5.64 -12.91 5.95
C ASP A 167 5.57 -11.97 4.74
N GLN A 168 6.03 -10.74 4.96
CA GLN A 168 6.05 -9.66 3.98
C GLN A 168 7.47 -9.26 3.59
N SER A 169 8.49 -10.04 3.97
CA SER A 169 9.88 -9.78 3.57
C SER A 169 10.04 -9.71 2.04
N TYR A 170 9.25 -10.48 1.29
CA TYR A 170 9.23 -10.44 -0.18
C TYR A 170 8.91 -9.04 -0.72
N VAL A 171 7.88 -8.35 -0.21
CA VAL A 171 7.52 -7.03 -0.76
C VAL A 171 8.47 -5.91 -0.31
N LEU A 172 9.44 -6.23 0.55
CA LEU A 172 10.43 -5.30 1.09
C LEU A 172 11.83 -5.48 0.48
N PHE A 173 12.04 -6.46 -0.41
CA PHE A 173 13.38 -6.73 -0.97
C PHE A 173 13.97 -5.53 -1.72
N GLY A 174 13.13 -4.66 -2.26
CA GLY A 174 13.54 -3.47 -3.01
C GLY A 174 14.01 -2.31 -2.13
N ALA A 175 13.82 -2.37 -0.81
CA ALA A 175 14.24 -1.31 0.09
C ALA A 175 15.78 -1.16 0.06
N PRO A 176 16.33 0.06 -0.16
CA PRO A 176 17.77 0.27 -0.17
C PRO A 176 18.40 -0.15 1.16
N ARG A 177 19.59 -0.73 1.11
CA ARG A 177 20.24 -1.34 2.28
C ARG A 177 20.49 -0.33 3.39
N GLU A 178 20.86 0.88 3.02
CA GLU A 178 21.06 2.03 3.90
C GLU A 178 19.79 2.39 4.68
N ARG A 179 18.60 2.16 4.09
CA ARG A 179 17.31 2.45 4.73
C ARG A 179 16.95 1.43 5.80
N LEU A 180 17.47 0.20 5.73
CA LEU A 180 17.20 -0.82 6.74
C LEU A 180 17.63 -0.38 8.15
N ARG A 181 18.64 0.52 8.26
CA ARG A 181 19.09 1.09 9.55
C ARG A 181 18.08 2.06 10.15
N GLU A 182 17.27 2.70 9.33
CA GLU A 182 16.31 3.74 9.69
C GLU A 182 14.86 3.20 9.64
N MET A 183 14.69 1.88 9.57
CA MET A 183 13.40 1.19 9.48
C MET A 183 13.06 0.49 10.80
N MET A 184 11.77 0.46 11.14
CA MET A 184 11.22 -0.33 12.24
C MET A 184 10.01 -1.14 11.78
N LEU A 185 9.98 -2.44 12.13
CA LEU A 185 8.91 -3.36 11.78
C LEU A 185 8.39 -4.07 13.05
N PRO A 186 7.64 -3.36 13.92
CA PRO A 186 7.40 -3.79 15.30
C PRO A 186 6.61 -5.10 15.42
N ILE A 187 5.76 -5.39 14.44
CA ILE A 187 4.85 -6.55 14.49
C ILE A 187 5.47 -7.82 13.92
N GLY A 188 6.64 -7.76 13.26
CA GLY A 188 7.24 -8.92 12.61
C GLY A 188 7.70 -10.02 13.56
N ALA A 189 7.75 -9.74 14.86
CA ALA A 189 8.06 -10.69 15.93
C ALA A 189 6.83 -11.46 16.45
N TYR A 190 5.64 -11.21 15.90
CA TYR A 190 4.39 -11.78 16.38
C TYR A 190 3.62 -12.50 15.27
N GLU A 191 2.80 -13.48 15.66
CA GLU A 191 1.80 -14.07 14.79
C GLU A 191 0.63 -13.12 14.58
N LYS A 192 -0.05 -13.24 13.43
CA LYS A 192 -1.19 -12.37 13.09
C LYS A 192 -2.32 -12.44 14.11
N THR A 193 -2.54 -13.61 14.71
CA THR A 193 -3.51 -13.84 15.79
C THR A 193 -3.17 -12.98 17.01
N VAL A 194 -1.91 -13.03 17.45
CA VAL A 194 -1.41 -12.24 18.58
C VAL A 194 -1.52 -10.73 18.29
N VAL A 195 -1.22 -10.29 17.06
CA VAL A 195 -1.39 -8.88 16.68
C VAL A 195 -2.85 -8.45 16.78
N ARG A 196 -3.81 -9.32 16.44
CA ARG A 196 -5.25 -9.02 16.61
C ARG A 196 -5.67 -8.96 18.07
N GLU A 197 -5.18 -9.87 18.91
CA GLU A 197 -5.40 -9.85 20.36
C GLU A 197 -4.85 -8.58 21.00
N MET A 198 -3.63 -8.16 20.60
CA MET A 198 -3.04 -6.90 21.05
C MET A 198 -3.89 -5.69 20.65
N ALA A 199 -4.52 -5.71 19.48
CA ALA A 199 -5.40 -4.62 19.07
C ALA A 199 -6.61 -4.47 20.01
N GLU A 200 -7.14 -5.58 20.54
CA GLU A 200 -8.20 -5.58 21.56
C GLU A 200 -7.66 -5.14 22.92
N GLU A 201 -6.48 -5.61 23.33
CA GLU A 201 -5.82 -5.24 24.59
C GLU A 201 -5.53 -3.73 24.66
N PHE A 202 -5.07 -3.15 23.54
CA PHE A 202 -4.83 -1.71 23.41
C PHE A 202 -6.13 -0.90 23.19
N ASP A 203 -7.30 -1.55 23.17
CA ASP A 203 -8.61 -0.93 22.95
C ASP A 203 -8.65 -0.09 21.65
N LEU A 204 -8.05 -0.62 20.59
CA LEU A 204 -7.94 0.08 19.31
C LEU A 204 -9.28 -0.05 18.55
N PRO A 205 -9.87 1.04 18.04
CA PRO A 205 -11.20 1.02 17.40
C PRO A 205 -11.28 0.16 16.13
N VAL A 206 -10.13 -0.22 15.57
CA VAL A 206 -10.03 -1.01 14.33
C VAL A 206 -9.82 -2.50 14.57
N PHE A 207 -9.83 -2.99 15.82
CA PHE A 207 -9.46 -4.37 16.18
C PHE A 207 -10.12 -5.47 15.34
N ASN A 208 -11.39 -5.29 14.98
CA ASN A 208 -12.18 -6.24 14.19
C ASN A 208 -12.14 -5.98 12.67
N LYS A 209 -11.37 -4.99 12.21
CA LYS A 209 -11.29 -4.64 10.78
C LYS A 209 -10.65 -5.79 10.00
N PRO A 210 -11.22 -6.17 8.83
CA PRO A 210 -10.60 -7.15 7.96
C PRO A 210 -9.30 -6.60 7.37
N ASP A 211 -8.38 -7.51 7.04
CA ASP A 211 -7.13 -7.14 6.38
C ASP A 211 -7.43 -6.60 4.97
N SER A 212 -6.70 -5.58 4.54
CA SER A 212 -6.75 -5.13 3.14
C SER A 212 -6.21 -6.25 2.25
N GLN A 213 -7.10 -6.80 1.42
CA GLN A 213 -6.77 -7.70 0.32
C GLN A 213 -6.75 -6.87 -0.97
N GLU A 214 -6.06 -7.36 -2.01
CA GLU A 214 -5.93 -6.75 -3.34
C GLU A 214 -4.93 -5.59 -3.48
N ILE A 215 -4.60 -5.27 -4.74
CA ILE A 215 -3.74 -4.12 -5.08
C ILE A 215 -4.52 -2.83 -4.81
N CYS A 216 -3.92 -1.94 -4.02
CA CYS A 216 -4.58 -0.74 -3.46
C CYS A 216 -5.36 0.11 -4.47
N PHE A 217 -4.89 0.20 -5.72
CA PHE A 217 -5.47 1.03 -6.78
C PHE A 217 -6.19 0.24 -7.89
N VAL A 218 -6.33 -1.09 -7.72
CA VAL A 218 -7.07 -1.96 -8.63
C VAL A 218 -8.32 -2.47 -7.90
N PRO A 219 -9.46 -1.77 -8.02
CA PRO A 219 -10.70 -2.26 -7.45
C PRO A 219 -11.15 -3.55 -8.14
N ASP A 220 -11.83 -4.42 -7.40
CA ASP A 220 -12.47 -5.65 -7.91
C ASP A 220 -11.54 -6.59 -8.69
N ASN A 221 -10.22 -6.49 -8.46
CA ASN A 221 -9.17 -7.22 -9.18
C ASN A 221 -9.20 -7.00 -10.72
N ASP A 222 -9.78 -5.87 -11.18
CA ASP A 222 -9.85 -5.48 -12.60
C ASP A 222 -8.60 -4.72 -13.07
N TYR A 223 -7.44 -5.36 -13.00
CA TYR A 223 -6.19 -4.74 -13.44
C TYR A 223 -6.16 -4.54 -14.96
N ALA A 224 -6.72 -5.48 -15.72
CA ALA A 224 -6.78 -5.37 -17.17
C ALA A 224 -7.68 -4.21 -17.62
N GLY A 225 -8.80 -3.97 -16.94
CA GLY A 225 -9.62 -2.77 -17.18
C GLY A 225 -8.91 -1.48 -16.78
N LEU A 226 -8.10 -1.48 -15.71
CA LEU A 226 -7.25 -0.32 -15.40
C LEU A 226 -6.25 -0.02 -16.53
N VAL A 227 -5.56 -1.05 -17.04
CA VAL A 227 -4.61 -0.91 -18.16
C VAL A 227 -5.34 -0.40 -19.41
N LYS A 228 -6.50 -0.96 -19.74
CA LYS A 228 -7.33 -0.50 -20.87
C LYS A 228 -7.79 0.95 -20.73
N ARG A 229 -8.17 1.40 -19.53
CA ARG A 229 -8.57 2.80 -19.29
C ARG A 229 -7.40 3.78 -19.43
N ARG A 230 -6.19 3.35 -19.09
CA ARG A 230 -4.97 4.18 -19.17
C ARG A 230 -4.34 4.19 -20.56
N THR A 231 -4.34 3.05 -21.24
CA THR A 231 -3.73 2.85 -22.57
C THR A 231 -4.64 2.01 -23.46
N PRO A 232 -5.75 2.57 -23.97
CA PRO A 232 -6.75 1.82 -24.75
C PRO A 232 -6.15 1.22 -26.03
N ASP A 233 -5.25 1.94 -26.70
CA ASP A 233 -4.65 1.51 -27.97
C ASP A 233 -3.63 0.37 -27.83
N ALA A 234 -3.17 0.10 -26.60
CA ALA A 234 -2.22 -0.97 -26.30
C ALA A 234 -2.90 -2.34 -26.09
N VAL A 235 -4.22 -2.36 -25.85
CA VAL A 235 -4.97 -3.59 -25.64
C VAL A 235 -5.51 -4.07 -26.99
N LYS A 236 -4.87 -5.09 -27.56
CA LYS A 236 -5.21 -5.62 -28.88
C LYS A 236 -5.60 -7.09 -28.79
N PRO A 237 -6.71 -7.50 -29.42
CA PRO A 237 -7.05 -8.91 -29.54
C PRO A 237 -5.97 -9.69 -30.29
N GLY A 238 -5.84 -10.97 -29.97
CA GLY A 238 -4.86 -11.86 -30.57
C GLY A 238 -5.31 -13.32 -30.53
N VAL A 239 -4.47 -14.21 -31.04
CA VAL A 239 -4.75 -15.65 -31.13
C VAL A 239 -4.01 -16.39 -30.01
N ILE A 240 -4.72 -17.28 -29.33
CA ILE A 240 -4.13 -18.25 -28.39
C ILE A 240 -3.67 -19.46 -29.21
N VAL A 241 -2.41 -19.87 -29.04
CA VAL A 241 -1.81 -21.01 -29.74
C VAL A 241 -1.27 -22.05 -28.77
N ASP A 242 -1.19 -23.31 -29.21
CA ASP A 242 -0.45 -24.36 -28.51
C ASP A 242 1.07 -24.27 -28.75
N GLU A 243 1.86 -25.17 -28.15
CA GLU A 243 3.32 -25.26 -28.33
C GLU A 243 3.75 -25.54 -29.78
N ARG A 244 2.84 -26.04 -30.62
CA ARG A 244 3.07 -26.33 -32.05
C ARG A 244 2.62 -25.19 -32.96
N GLY A 245 2.06 -24.11 -32.40
CA GLY A 245 1.51 -22.98 -33.13
C GLY A 245 0.09 -23.20 -33.67
N THR A 246 -0.59 -24.28 -33.26
CA THR A 246 -1.99 -24.52 -33.62
C THR A 246 -2.87 -23.50 -32.92
N ALA A 247 -3.70 -22.77 -33.67
CA ALA A 247 -4.67 -21.85 -33.08
C ALA A 247 -5.71 -22.62 -32.25
N LEU A 248 -5.87 -22.22 -30.99
CA LEU A 248 -6.82 -22.81 -30.05
C LEU A 248 -8.00 -21.87 -29.73
N GLY A 249 -7.84 -20.57 -29.95
CA GLY A 249 -8.87 -19.57 -29.68
C GLY A 249 -8.36 -18.14 -29.85
N GLU A 250 -9.15 -17.18 -29.40
CA GLU A 250 -8.80 -15.76 -29.41
C GLU A 250 -8.79 -15.20 -27.99
N HIS A 251 -8.04 -14.12 -27.79
CA HIS A 251 -7.99 -13.39 -26.54
C HIS A 251 -8.24 -11.89 -26.74
N PRO A 252 -8.77 -11.17 -25.74
CA PRO A 252 -9.05 -9.73 -25.84
C PRO A 252 -7.80 -8.84 -25.70
N GLY A 253 -6.70 -9.39 -25.17
CA GLY A 253 -5.41 -8.72 -25.01
C GLY A 253 -4.47 -9.53 -24.11
N HIS A 254 -3.16 -9.48 -24.35
CA HIS A 254 -2.21 -10.27 -23.58
C HIS A 254 -2.15 -9.86 -22.09
N GLN A 255 -2.57 -8.62 -21.78
CA GLN A 255 -2.61 -8.08 -20.42
C GLN A 255 -3.56 -8.85 -19.48
N HIS A 256 -4.45 -9.70 -20.01
CA HIS A 256 -5.36 -10.53 -19.22
C HIS A 256 -4.75 -11.84 -18.71
N TYR A 257 -3.46 -12.07 -19.01
CA TYR A 257 -2.80 -13.34 -18.77
C TYR A 257 -1.46 -13.17 -18.06
N THR A 258 -1.12 -14.15 -17.24
CA THR A 258 0.22 -14.34 -16.68
C THR A 258 0.70 -15.78 -16.89
N VAL A 259 2.01 -15.98 -16.88
CA VAL A 259 2.62 -17.30 -17.07
C VAL A 259 2.16 -18.25 -15.96
N GLY A 260 1.66 -19.43 -16.33
CA GLY A 260 1.13 -20.42 -15.40
C GLY A 260 -0.34 -20.22 -15.00
N GLN A 261 -1.02 -19.21 -15.55
CA GLN A 261 -2.46 -19.02 -15.34
C GLN A 261 -3.26 -20.20 -15.90
N ARG A 262 -4.25 -20.68 -15.15
CA ARG A 262 -5.18 -21.74 -15.58
C ARG A 262 -6.60 -21.24 -15.80
N ARG A 263 -7.06 -20.29 -14.99
CA ARG A 263 -8.43 -19.76 -15.05
C ARG A 263 -8.52 -18.63 -16.07
N GLY A 264 -9.67 -18.49 -16.72
CA GLY A 264 -9.96 -17.36 -17.62
C GLY A 264 -9.29 -17.44 -18.99
N ILE A 265 -8.68 -18.56 -19.36
CA ILE A 265 -8.11 -18.77 -20.71
C ILE A 265 -9.21 -19.00 -21.75
N GLY A 266 -10.31 -19.68 -21.37
CA GLY A 266 -11.45 -19.89 -22.26
C GLY A 266 -11.20 -20.90 -23.38
N VAL A 267 -10.12 -21.68 -23.27
CA VAL A 267 -9.70 -22.71 -24.22
C VAL A 267 -9.64 -24.04 -23.46
N ALA A 268 -10.26 -25.09 -24.02
CA ALA A 268 -10.34 -26.44 -23.46
C ALA A 268 -9.43 -27.41 -24.20
#